data_AF-A0A973BRU4-F1
#
_entry.id   AF-A0A973BRU4-F1
#
_cell.length_a   1.000
_cell.length_b   1.000
_cell.length_c   1.000
_cell.angle_alpha   90.00
_cell.angle_beta   90.00
_cell.angle_gamma   90.00
#
_symmetry.space_group_name_H-M   'P 1'
#
loop_
_entity.id
_entity.type
_entity.pdbx_description
1 polymer ?
#
loop_
_entity_poly.entity_id
_entity_poly.type
_entity_poly.pdbx_seq_one_letter_code
_entity_poly.pdbx_strand_id
1 'polypeptide(L)'
;MDKSILDNEDTSSVEPNKLDAEHSIIVKTKSIDVLSLPQKNTEPEHPPSDEQPLDEQWLALSQDWQSQPYEKTDIQALLKQTKKRTLLAKSLLAIDVIATVALIIALLIGLYQGDWGTATIAYLTFGSLGSVIFVYYEIKIRLRIWQHCCDSPDKAVANAVSGIESSIKYIKLIKLSCWFLLPAVNWYIYAMMAESEKSPWPPFIFINIFILTMWLITHWFHKKRDKELSQFDAI
;
A
#
# COMPACT_ATOMS: atom_id res chain seq x y z
N MET A 1 55.91 -24.53 12.54
CA MET A 1 56.08 -24.59 11.07
C MET A 1 55.02 -23.67 10.49
N ASP A 2 55.49 -22.47 10.15
CA ASP A 2 54.74 -21.34 9.62
C ASP A 2 54.39 -21.53 8.14
N LYS A 3 53.31 -20.85 7.70
CA LYS A 3 53.13 -20.14 6.41
C LYS A 3 51.68 -19.60 6.37
N SER A 4 51.47 -18.36 6.81
CA SER A 4 51.37 -17.11 6.02
C SER A 4 50.08 -17.03 5.19
N ILE A 5 49.08 -16.35 5.75
CA ILE A 5 47.90 -15.82 5.05
C ILE A 5 48.15 -14.33 4.88
N LEU A 6 48.60 -13.92 3.70
CA LEU A 6 48.46 -12.57 3.15
C LEU A 6 48.65 -12.65 1.62
N ASP A 7 47.83 -11.86 0.94
CA ASP A 7 47.84 -11.46 -0.47
C ASP A 7 47.38 -12.49 -1.51
N ASN A 8 46.18 -12.29 -2.07
CA ASN A 8 46.07 -11.44 -3.26
C ASN A 8 44.60 -11.07 -3.55
N GLU A 9 44.38 -9.79 -3.82
CA GLU A 9 43.20 -9.22 -4.45
C GLU A 9 43.03 -9.81 -5.87
N ASP A 10 41.79 -10.07 -6.28
CA ASP A 10 41.22 -9.40 -7.47
C ASP A 10 39.76 -9.81 -7.65
N THR A 11 38.93 -8.77 -7.66
CA THR A 11 37.48 -8.81 -7.78
C THR A 11 37.04 -9.34 -9.14
N SER A 12 36.31 -10.44 -9.07
CA SER A 12 35.51 -11.07 -10.13
C SER A 12 34.69 -10.08 -10.93
N SER A 13 34.92 -10.09 -12.24
CA SER A 13 33.99 -9.68 -13.29
C SER A 13 32.62 -10.33 -13.08
N VAL A 14 31.56 -9.54 -12.92
CA VAL A 14 30.18 -9.99 -13.08
C VAL A 14 29.42 -8.94 -13.90
N GLU A 15 29.10 -9.32 -15.13
CA GLU A 15 28.12 -8.66 -16.00
C GLU A 15 26.73 -8.66 -15.35
N PRO A 16 25.97 -7.55 -15.34
CA PRO A 16 24.53 -7.59 -15.17
C PRO A 16 23.84 -7.40 -16.52
N ASN A 17 23.23 -8.49 -16.96
CA ASN A 17 22.30 -8.55 -18.07
C ASN A 17 21.01 -7.79 -17.71
N LYS A 18 20.49 -7.10 -18.73
CA LYS A 18 19.20 -6.39 -18.86
C LYS A 18 18.08 -6.80 -17.91
N LEU A 19 17.42 -5.81 -17.29
CA LEU A 19 15.98 -5.54 -17.41
C LEU A 19 15.61 -4.19 -16.75
N ASP A 20 14.87 -3.40 -17.52
CA ASP A 20 13.98 -2.28 -17.15
C ASP A 20 14.58 -0.99 -16.56
N ALA A 21 14.98 -0.09 -17.47
CA ALA A 21 15.07 1.34 -17.21
C ALA A 21 14.18 2.10 -18.22
N GLU A 22 12.88 2.23 -17.93
CA GLU A 22 11.95 3.02 -18.74
C GLU A 22 11.88 4.50 -18.34
N HIS A 23 12.61 4.96 -17.31
CA HIS A 23 12.70 6.37 -16.91
C HIS A 23 14.14 6.83 -16.61
N SER A 24 15.10 6.50 -17.48
CA SER A 24 16.39 7.18 -17.48
C SER A 24 16.36 8.32 -18.49
N ILE A 25 16.42 9.56 -18.00
CA ILE A 25 16.68 10.73 -18.85
C ILE A 25 18.11 10.55 -19.37
N ILE A 26 18.25 10.11 -20.62
CA ILE A 26 19.55 10.07 -21.31
C ILE A 26 19.93 11.51 -21.63
N VAL A 27 20.65 12.16 -20.71
CA VAL A 27 21.34 13.41 -21.01
C VAL A 27 22.47 13.06 -21.94
N LYS A 28 22.31 13.42 -23.22
CA LYS A 28 23.36 13.30 -24.23
C LYS A 28 24.43 14.34 -23.91
N THR A 29 25.38 14.00 -23.04
CA THR A 29 26.56 14.83 -22.78
C THR A 29 27.37 14.93 -24.05
N LYS A 30 27.28 16.07 -24.72
CA LYS A 30 28.21 16.44 -25.78
C LYS A 30 29.57 16.61 -25.11
N SER A 31 30.53 15.74 -25.42
CA SER A 31 31.91 15.85 -24.95
C SER A 31 32.42 17.24 -25.31
N ILE A 32 32.76 18.04 -24.30
CA ILE A 32 33.37 19.35 -24.49
C ILE A 32 34.77 19.11 -25.05
N ASP A 33 35.01 19.62 -26.26
CA ASP A 33 36.30 19.51 -26.94
C ASP A 33 37.30 20.47 -26.28
N VAL A 34 38.10 19.93 -25.36
CA VAL A 34 39.04 20.67 -24.50
C VAL A 34 40.14 21.38 -25.31
N LEU A 35 40.27 21.08 -26.61
CA LEU A 35 41.24 21.68 -27.53
C LEU A 35 40.78 23.00 -28.17
N SER A 36 39.54 23.42 -27.94
CA SER A 36 38.99 24.68 -28.49
C SER A 36 39.11 25.90 -27.56
N LEU A 37 39.70 25.72 -26.37
CA LEU A 37 40.00 26.82 -25.45
C LEU A 37 41.23 27.60 -25.95
N PRO A 38 41.20 28.95 -25.98
CA PRO A 38 42.33 29.74 -26.45
C PRO A 38 43.53 29.52 -25.53
N GLN A 39 44.62 29.04 -26.13
CA GLN A 39 45.89 28.77 -25.45
C GLN A 39 46.52 30.11 -25.03
N LYS A 40 46.46 30.43 -23.73
CA LYS A 40 47.11 31.61 -23.15
C LYS A 40 48.62 31.36 -23.15
N ASN A 41 49.34 32.13 -23.98
CA ASN A 41 50.80 32.12 -24.05
C ASN A 41 51.41 32.47 -22.69
N THR A 42 52.36 31.64 -22.26
CA THR A 42 53.13 31.76 -21.01
C THR A 42 54.27 32.77 -21.19
N GLU A 43 54.36 33.77 -20.30
CA GLU A 43 55.61 34.19 -19.63
C GLU A 43 55.27 35.06 -18.38
N PRO A 44 56.17 35.16 -17.39
CA PRO A 44 55.80 35.14 -15.98
C PRO A 44 55.90 36.51 -15.32
N GLU A 45 54.87 36.91 -14.57
CA GLU A 45 54.92 37.70 -13.33
C GLU A 45 53.50 38.17 -13.00
N HIS A 46 52.96 37.63 -11.92
CA HIS A 46 51.87 38.10 -11.05
C HIS A 46 51.03 36.89 -10.60
N PRO A 47 50.77 36.71 -9.29
CA PRO A 47 49.91 35.63 -8.83
C PRO A 47 48.50 35.89 -9.39
N PRO A 48 47.89 34.93 -10.12
CA PRO A 48 46.60 35.17 -10.74
C PRO A 48 45.52 35.11 -9.66
N SER A 49 45.03 36.27 -9.25
CA SER A 49 43.82 36.42 -8.44
C SER A 49 42.53 36.20 -9.27
N ASP A 50 42.53 35.21 -10.18
CA ASP A 50 41.48 35.01 -11.20
C ASP A 50 40.82 33.62 -11.13
N GLU A 51 41.09 32.81 -10.10
CA GLU A 51 40.38 31.53 -9.86
C GLU A 51 39.14 31.68 -8.95
N GLN A 52 39.00 32.83 -8.26
CA GLN A 52 37.83 33.13 -7.41
C GLN A 52 36.46 33.17 -8.13
N PRO A 53 36.30 33.65 -9.38
CA PRO A 53 34.96 33.87 -9.93
C PRO A 53 34.21 32.57 -10.25
N LEU A 54 34.94 31.47 -10.49
CA LEU A 54 34.32 30.17 -10.76
C LEU A 54 33.84 29.51 -9.46
N ASP A 55 34.65 29.57 -8.40
CA ASP A 55 34.28 29.03 -7.09
C ASP A 55 33.13 29.81 -6.46
N GLU A 56 33.10 31.14 -6.58
CA GLU A 56 31.99 31.96 -6.12
C GLU A 56 30.69 31.66 -6.90
N GLN A 57 30.78 31.41 -8.21
CA GLN A 57 29.62 30.99 -9.01
C GLN A 57 29.11 29.60 -8.65
N TRP A 58 30.00 28.64 -8.45
CA TRP A 58 29.63 27.29 -8.00
C TRP A 58 29.04 27.30 -6.60
N LEU A 59 29.58 28.12 -5.70
CA LEU A 59 29.04 28.30 -4.36
C LEU A 59 27.63 28.90 -4.44
N ALA A 60 27.45 29.96 -5.23
CA ALA A 60 26.14 30.59 -5.45
C ALA A 60 25.12 29.62 -6.06
N LEU A 61 25.51 28.83 -7.07
CA LEU A 61 24.67 27.79 -7.67
C LEU A 61 24.34 26.68 -6.66
N SER A 62 25.30 26.24 -5.85
CA SER A 62 25.07 25.21 -4.84
C SER A 62 24.13 25.69 -3.75
N GLN A 63 24.26 26.96 -3.36
CA GLN A 63 23.44 27.59 -2.34
C GLN A 63 22.03 27.89 -2.88
N ASP A 64 21.91 28.30 -4.14
CA ASP A 64 20.64 28.44 -4.84
C ASP A 64 19.92 27.09 -4.95
N TRP A 65 20.65 26.03 -5.35
CA TRP A 65 20.15 24.66 -5.43
C TRP A 65 19.72 24.11 -4.06
N GLN A 66 20.44 24.44 -2.99
CA GLN A 66 20.06 24.10 -1.61
C GLN A 66 18.92 24.97 -1.06
N SER A 67 18.76 26.19 -1.55
CA SER A 67 17.75 27.14 -1.11
C SER A 67 16.41 26.98 -1.83
N GLN A 68 16.36 26.15 -2.88
CA GLN A 68 15.12 25.86 -3.57
C GLN A 68 14.07 25.41 -2.54
N PRO A 69 12.92 26.10 -2.47
CA PRO A 69 11.86 25.72 -1.55
C PRO A 69 11.24 24.42 -2.06
N TYR A 70 11.78 23.29 -1.63
CA TYR A 70 11.09 22.01 -1.76
C TYR A 70 10.19 21.84 -0.54
N GLU A 71 8.92 21.51 -0.80
CA GLU A 71 7.99 21.16 0.26
C GLU A 71 8.51 19.88 0.94
N LYS A 72 9.16 20.05 2.09
CA LYS A 72 9.64 18.93 2.90
C LYS A 72 8.43 18.20 3.46
N THR A 73 7.89 17.28 2.68
CA THR A 73 6.92 16.34 3.20
C THR A 73 7.62 15.55 4.30
N ASP A 74 7.11 15.63 5.53
CA ASP A 74 7.71 14.95 6.68
C ASP A 74 7.63 13.42 6.48
N ILE A 75 8.70 12.86 5.92
CA ILE A 75 8.85 11.44 5.61
C ILE A 75 8.67 10.61 6.89
N GLN A 76 9.10 11.12 8.05
CA GLN A 76 8.96 10.39 9.31
C GLN A 76 7.50 10.37 9.77
N ALA A 77 6.77 11.48 9.63
CA ALA A 77 5.34 11.51 9.89
C ALA A 77 4.57 10.57 8.96
N LEU A 78 4.90 10.55 7.66
CA LEU A 78 4.31 9.63 6.70
C LEU A 78 4.59 8.17 7.05
N LEU A 79 5.84 7.82 7.38
CA LEU A 79 6.20 6.46 7.79
C LEU A 79 5.47 6.03 9.05
N LYS A 80 5.37 6.91 10.06
CA LYS A 80 4.63 6.63 11.30
C LYS A 80 3.14 6.44 11.02
N GLN A 81 2.57 7.28 10.17
CA GLN A 81 1.16 7.18 9.77
C GLN A 81 0.90 5.88 9.00
N THR A 82 1.75 5.53 8.05
CA THR A 82 1.68 4.29 7.26
C THR A 82 1.81 3.06 8.17
N LYS A 83 2.77 3.03 9.10
CA LYS A 83 2.91 1.95 10.09
C LYS A 83 1.65 1.79 10.94
N LYS A 84 1.09 2.88 11.47
CA LYS A 84 -0.16 2.83 12.24
C LYS A 84 -1.33 2.31 11.41
N ARG A 85 -1.47 2.77 10.16
CA ARG A 85 -2.51 2.29 9.23
C ARG A 85 -2.35 0.79 8.93
N THR A 86 -1.13 0.33 8.73
CA THR A 86 -0.81 -1.08 8.51
C THR A 86 -1.15 -1.94 9.73
N LEU A 87 -0.86 -1.46 10.95
CA LEU A 87 -1.26 -2.16 12.17
C LEU A 87 -2.78 -2.28 12.30
N LEU A 88 -3.52 -1.19 12.04
CA LEU A 88 -4.99 -1.24 12.05
C LEU A 88 -5.55 -2.18 10.99
N ALA A 89 -4.97 -2.21 9.80
CA ALA A 89 -5.36 -3.14 8.75
C ALA A 89 -5.08 -4.60 9.13
N LYS A 90 -3.96 -4.88 9.82
CA LYS A 90 -3.64 -6.21 10.35
C LYS A 90 -4.62 -6.63 11.44
N SER A 91 -4.98 -5.73 12.36
CA SER A 91 -5.97 -6.05 13.39
C SER A 91 -7.35 -6.32 12.81
N LEU A 92 -7.76 -5.58 11.76
CA LEU A 92 -9.02 -5.82 11.07
C LEU A 92 -9.03 -7.22 10.42
N LEU A 93 -7.96 -7.55 9.68
CA LEU A 93 -7.81 -8.87 9.07
C LEU A 93 -7.84 -10.00 10.12
N ALA A 94 -7.24 -9.79 11.29
CA ALA A 94 -7.27 -10.78 12.37
C ALA A 94 -8.70 -11.02 12.88
N ILE A 95 -9.52 -9.96 13.01
CA ILE A 95 -10.92 -10.07 13.38
C ILE A 95 -11.70 -10.84 12.31
N ASP A 96 -11.49 -10.54 11.03
CA ASP A 96 -12.17 -11.23 9.92
C ASP A 96 -11.82 -12.73 9.90
N VAL A 97 -10.55 -13.10 10.11
CA VAL A 97 -10.12 -14.50 10.23
C VAL A 97 -10.79 -15.20 11.41
N ILE A 98 -10.82 -14.56 12.59
CA ILE A 98 -11.48 -15.11 13.78
C ILE A 98 -12.98 -15.31 13.52
N ALA A 99 -13.64 -14.36 12.86
CA ALA A 99 -15.05 -14.47 12.50
C ALA A 99 -15.31 -15.64 11.54
N THR A 100 -14.45 -15.85 10.54
CA THR A 100 -14.55 -17.01 9.64
C THR A 100 -14.41 -18.33 10.41
N VAL A 101 -13.44 -18.42 11.32
CA VAL A 101 -13.26 -19.62 12.15
C VAL A 101 -14.48 -19.86 13.03
N ALA A 102 -15.05 -18.81 13.63
CA ALA A 102 -16.27 -18.91 14.43
C ALA A 102 -17.47 -19.42 13.60
N LEU A 103 -17.62 -18.97 12.34
CA LEU A 103 -18.65 -19.46 11.43
C LEU A 103 -18.48 -20.95 11.10
N ILE A 104 -17.24 -21.39 10.88
CA ILE A 104 -16.92 -22.82 10.64
C ILE A 104 -17.26 -23.66 11.88
N ILE A 105 -16.88 -23.20 13.08
CA ILE A 105 -17.20 -23.90 14.33
C ILE A 105 -18.72 -23.96 14.53
N ALA A 106 -19.43 -22.86 14.31
CA ALA A 106 -20.90 -22.83 14.40
C ALA A 106 -21.55 -23.82 13.42
N LEU A 107 -21.01 -23.94 12.20
CA LEU A 107 -21.49 -24.92 11.22
C LEU A 107 -21.30 -26.36 11.69
N LEU A 108 -20.13 -26.69 12.26
CA LEU A 108 -19.86 -28.01 12.80
C LEU A 108 -20.78 -28.36 13.97
N ILE A 109 -21.02 -27.40 14.87
CA ILE A 109 -21.96 -27.57 16.00
C ILE A 109 -23.38 -27.78 15.49
N GLY A 110 -23.84 -26.97 14.52
CA GLY A 110 -25.16 -27.10 13.93
C GLY A 110 -25.37 -28.45 13.25
N LEU A 111 -24.36 -28.94 12.52
CA LEU A 111 -24.39 -30.27 11.89
C LEU A 111 -24.36 -31.42 12.91
N TYR A 112 -23.65 -31.25 14.02
CA TYR A 112 -23.59 -32.27 15.09
C TYR A 112 -24.89 -32.36 15.88
N GLN A 113 -25.49 -31.21 16.23
CA GLN A 113 -26.74 -31.18 17.00
C GLN A 113 -27.95 -31.59 16.16
N GLY A 114 -27.95 -31.33 14.86
CA GLY A 114 -29.01 -31.73 13.94
C GLY A 114 -30.37 -31.05 14.15
N ASP A 115 -30.50 -30.24 15.20
CA ASP A 115 -31.74 -29.53 15.59
C ASP A 115 -31.91 -28.17 14.90
N TRP A 116 -30.89 -27.73 14.15
CA TRP A 116 -30.94 -26.44 13.49
C TRP A 116 -31.73 -26.57 12.18
N GLY A 117 -32.68 -25.65 11.95
CA GLY A 117 -33.50 -25.62 10.75
C GLY A 117 -32.68 -25.69 9.45
N THR A 118 -33.24 -26.34 8.43
CA THR A 118 -32.55 -26.56 7.14
C THR A 118 -32.13 -25.24 6.50
N ALA A 119 -32.94 -24.19 6.64
CA ALA A 119 -32.58 -22.85 6.19
C ALA A 119 -31.33 -22.33 6.93
N THR A 120 -31.26 -22.44 8.26
CA THR A 120 -30.09 -22.01 9.04
C THR A 120 -28.81 -22.70 8.60
N ILE A 121 -28.83 -24.03 8.44
CA ILE A 121 -27.65 -24.80 8.02
C ILE A 121 -27.21 -24.45 6.59
N ALA A 122 -28.16 -24.30 5.66
CA ALA A 122 -27.85 -23.91 4.28
C ALA A 122 -27.19 -22.53 4.25
N TYR A 123 -27.78 -21.54 4.92
CA TYR A 123 -27.26 -20.17 4.99
C TYR A 123 -25.91 -20.09 5.71
N LEU A 124 -25.72 -20.87 6.77
CA LEU A 124 -24.45 -20.93 7.49
C LEU A 124 -23.35 -21.58 6.64
N THR A 125 -23.71 -22.57 5.81
CA THR A 125 -22.77 -23.19 4.85
C THR A 125 -22.35 -22.18 3.78
N PHE A 126 -23.30 -21.50 3.14
CA PHE A 126 -23.01 -20.47 2.14
C PHE A 126 -22.27 -19.28 2.76
N GLY A 127 -22.63 -18.86 3.98
CA GLY A 127 -21.97 -17.79 4.72
C GLY A 127 -20.54 -18.13 5.11
N SER A 128 -20.30 -19.36 5.59
CA SER A 128 -18.96 -19.86 5.91
C SER A 128 -18.07 -19.91 4.67
N LEU A 129 -18.57 -20.51 3.57
CA LEU A 129 -17.83 -20.56 2.30
C LEU A 129 -17.55 -19.16 1.75
N GLY A 130 -18.55 -18.28 1.76
CA GLY A 130 -18.41 -16.89 1.34
C GLY A 130 -17.41 -16.12 2.19
N SER A 131 -17.39 -16.35 3.50
CA SER A 131 -16.44 -15.75 4.43
C SER A 131 -15.00 -16.17 4.16
N VAL A 132 -14.76 -17.46 3.88
CA VAL A 132 -13.43 -17.96 3.48
C VAL A 132 -12.95 -17.29 2.19
N ILE A 133 -13.82 -17.20 1.18
CA ILE A 133 -13.50 -16.52 -0.08
C ILE A 133 -13.19 -15.05 0.15
N PHE A 134 -13.98 -14.37 0.97
CA PHE A 134 -13.78 -12.97 1.32
C PHE A 134 -12.42 -12.72 1.99
N VAL A 135 -12.08 -13.51 3.02
CA VAL A 135 -10.79 -13.41 3.72
C VAL A 135 -9.62 -13.71 2.79
N TYR A 136 -9.75 -14.71 1.89
CA TYR A 136 -8.72 -14.99 0.90
C TYR A 136 -8.41 -13.76 0.02
N TYR A 137 -9.44 -13.09 -0.51
CA TYR A 137 -9.25 -11.89 -1.31
C TYR A 137 -8.71 -10.72 -0.49
N GLU A 138 -9.14 -10.56 0.75
CA GLU A 138 -8.60 -9.52 1.63
C GLU A 138 -7.09 -9.70 1.86
N ILE A 139 -6.67 -10.93 2.22
CA ILE A 139 -5.25 -11.25 2.39
C ILE A 139 -4.50 -10.96 1.09
N LYS A 140 -5.01 -11.43 -0.06
CA LYS A 140 -4.36 -11.23 -1.35
C LYS A 140 -4.14 -9.76 -1.70
N ILE A 141 -5.11 -8.88 -1.41
CA ILE A 141 -5.01 -7.44 -1.67
C ILE A 141 -3.97 -6.78 -0.75
N ARG A 142 -3.95 -7.15 0.54
CA ARG A 142 -3.11 -6.48 1.55
C ARG A 142 -1.69 -7.01 1.63
N LEU A 143 -1.48 -8.31 1.42
CA LEU A 143 -0.19 -8.98 1.56
C LEU A 143 0.86 -8.39 0.61
N ARG A 144 0.47 -8.16 -0.66
CA ARG A 144 1.35 -7.57 -1.68
C ARG A 144 1.96 -6.26 -1.22
N ILE A 145 1.22 -5.47 -0.45
CA ILE A 145 1.65 -4.11 -0.07
C ILE A 145 2.39 -4.09 1.25
N TRP A 146 2.02 -4.96 2.18
CA TRP A 146 2.79 -5.13 3.40
C TRP A 146 4.22 -5.63 3.15
N GLN A 147 4.45 -6.35 2.05
CA GLN A 147 5.79 -6.75 1.62
C GLN A 147 6.65 -5.57 1.17
N HIS A 148 6.04 -4.56 0.52
CA HIS A 148 6.76 -3.41 -0.02
C HIS A 148 6.83 -2.19 0.93
N CYS A 149 5.91 -2.08 1.90
CA CYS A 149 5.87 -0.96 2.86
C CYS A 149 7.07 -0.89 3.83
N CYS A 150 7.95 -1.90 3.86
CA CYS A 150 9.14 -1.93 4.69
C CYS A 150 10.41 -1.46 3.97
N ASP A 151 10.31 -1.04 2.71
CA ASP A 151 11.46 -0.53 1.96
C ASP A 151 11.89 0.88 2.44
N SER A 152 13.14 1.22 2.10
CA SER A 152 13.89 2.43 2.46
C SER A 152 13.07 3.74 2.46
N PRO A 153 13.46 4.75 3.26
CA PRO A 153 12.76 6.05 3.35
C PRO A 153 12.56 6.72 1.98
N ASP A 154 13.42 6.42 1.01
CA ASP A 154 13.36 6.93 -0.37
C ASP A 154 12.11 6.45 -1.13
N LYS A 155 11.48 5.33 -0.71
CA LYS A 155 10.24 4.81 -1.28
C LYS A 155 8.99 5.13 -0.44
N ALA A 156 9.10 5.97 0.59
CA ALA A 156 8.00 6.24 1.52
C ALA A 156 6.75 6.79 0.83
N VAL A 157 6.91 7.67 -0.16
CA VAL A 157 5.80 8.26 -0.93
C VAL A 157 5.14 7.21 -1.82
N ALA A 158 5.92 6.46 -2.61
CA ALA A 158 5.41 5.38 -3.45
C ALA A 158 4.66 4.30 -2.63
N ASN A 159 5.19 3.96 -1.45
CA ASN A 159 4.56 3.05 -0.51
C ASN A 159 3.25 3.62 0.06
N ALA A 160 3.17 4.92 0.32
CA ALA A 160 1.95 5.58 0.78
C ALA A 160 0.85 5.56 -0.31
N VAL A 161 1.21 5.88 -1.56
CA VAL A 161 0.29 5.85 -2.71
C VAL A 161 -0.25 4.44 -2.95
N SER A 162 0.63 3.43 -3.01
CA SER A 162 0.24 2.02 -3.16
C SER A 162 -0.66 1.54 -1.99
N GLY A 163 -0.36 2.01 -0.77
CA GLY A 163 -1.21 1.79 0.41
C GLY A 163 -2.61 2.40 0.27
N ILE A 164 -2.74 3.59 -0.31
CA ILE A 164 -4.04 4.21 -0.59
C ILE A 164 -4.79 3.42 -1.67
N GLU A 165 -4.14 3.06 -2.77
CA GLU A 165 -4.78 2.35 -3.88
C GLU A 165 -5.35 0.98 -3.45
N SER A 166 -4.60 0.23 -2.64
CA SER A 166 -5.13 -1.02 -2.08
C SER A 166 -6.26 -0.85 -1.09
N SER A 167 -6.22 0.22 -0.29
CA SER A 167 -7.34 0.54 0.58
C SER A 167 -8.60 0.82 -0.24
N ILE A 168 -8.48 1.47 -1.40
CA ILE A 168 -9.59 1.68 -2.35
C ILE A 168 -10.07 0.34 -2.93
N LYS A 169 -9.15 -0.54 -3.36
CA LYS A 169 -9.51 -1.90 -3.85
C LYS A 169 -10.26 -2.70 -2.79
N TYR A 170 -9.79 -2.66 -1.54
CA TYR A 170 -10.45 -3.31 -0.41
C TYR A 170 -11.83 -2.69 -0.09
N ILE A 171 -11.94 -1.37 -0.12
CA ILE A 171 -13.22 -0.66 0.06
C ILE A 171 -14.23 -1.04 -1.04
N LYS A 172 -13.78 -1.20 -2.29
CA LYS A 172 -14.62 -1.69 -3.39
C LYS A 172 -15.09 -3.13 -3.11
N LEU A 173 -14.21 -3.99 -2.59
CA LEU A 173 -14.56 -5.35 -2.19
C LEU A 173 -15.63 -5.35 -1.07
N ILE A 174 -15.50 -4.50 -0.05
CA ILE A 174 -16.52 -4.36 1.00
C ILE A 174 -17.85 -3.89 0.41
N LYS A 175 -17.85 -2.86 -0.44
CA LYS A 175 -19.09 -2.35 -1.07
C LYS A 175 -19.79 -3.44 -1.88
N LEU A 176 -19.03 -4.24 -2.62
CA LEU A 176 -19.55 -5.39 -3.37
C LEU A 176 -20.14 -6.44 -2.41
N SER A 177 -19.44 -6.75 -1.33
CA SER A 177 -19.91 -7.66 -0.29
C SER A 177 -21.23 -7.18 0.35
N CYS A 178 -21.34 -5.89 0.69
CA CYS A 178 -22.59 -5.31 1.19
C CYS A 178 -23.74 -5.47 0.18
N TRP A 179 -23.47 -5.29 -1.11
CA TRP A 179 -24.47 -5.44 -2.17
C TRP A 179 -24.96 -6.89 -2.30
N PHE A 180 -24.08 -7.87 -2.07
CA PHE A 180 -24.43 -9.29 -2.08
C PHE A 180 -25.12 -9.73 -0.78
N LEU A 181 -24.67 -9.23 0.37
CA LEU A 181 -25.21 -9.55 1.68
C LEU A 181 -26.65 -9.04 1.87
N LEU A 182 -26.98 -7.86 1.35
CA LEU A 182 -28.31 -7.27 1.53
C LEU A 182 -29.45 -8.18 1.03
N PRO A 183 -29.47 -8.65 -0.23
CA PRO A 183 -30.51 -9.59 -0.68
C PRO A 183 -30.40 -10.95 0.01
N ALA A 184 -29.19 -11.45 0.27
CA ALA A 184 -28.99 -12.77 0.89
C ALA A 184 -29.57 -12.82 2.32
N VAL A 185 -29.27 -11.80 3.13
CA VAL A 185 -29.76 -11.72 4.51
C VAL A 185 -31.27 -11.47 4.55
N ASN A 186 -31.79 -10.62 3.65
CA ASN A 186 -33.24 -10.40 3.57
C ASN A 186 -33.99 -11.67 3.14
N TRP A 187 -33.42 -12.47 2.23
CA TRP A 187 -33.97 -13.77 1.88
C TRP A 187 -33.90 -14.76 3.04
N TYR A 188 -32.80 -14.78 3.80
CA TYR A 188 -32.68 -15.61 5.00
C TYR A 188 -33.80 -15.31 6.01
N ILE A 189 -34.06 -14.03 6.27
CA ILE A 189 -35.14 -13.62 7.16
C ILE A 189 -36.49 -14.08 6.62
N TYR A 190 -36.72 -13.97 5.30
CA TYR A 190 -37.92 -14.50 4.67
C TYR A 190 -38.08 -16.02 4.86
N ALA A 191 -37.00 -16.79 4.66
CA ALA A 191 -37.02 -18.24 4.89
C ALA A 191 -37.30 -18.58 6.37
N MET A 192 -36.72 -17.81 7.30
CA MET A 192 -36.95 -17.95 8.73
C MET A 192 -38.39 -17.62 9.14
N MET A 193 -39.12 -16.76 8.41
CA MET A 193 -40.54 -16.50 8.70
C MET A 193 -41.40 -17.76 8.60
N ALA A 194 -41.02 -18.73 7.76
CA ALA A 194 -41.76 -19.98 7.63
C ALA A 194 -41.50 -20.96 8.80
N GLU A 195 -40.35 -20.84 9.46
CA GLU A 195 -39.92 -21.75 10.55
C GLU A 195 -40.15 -21.14 11.94
N SER A 196 -40.34 -19.82 12.06
CA SER A 196 -40.43 -19.10 13.34
C SER A 196 -41.79 -18.44 13.55
N GLU A 197 -42.42 -18.72 14.69
CA GLU A 197 -43.63 -18.01 15.16
C GLU A 197 -43.33 -16.58 15.66
N LYS A 198 -42.05 -16.23 15.85
CA LYS A 198 -41.65 -14.89 16.32
C LYS A 198 -41.73 -13.87 15.20
N SER A 199 -42.04 -12.63 15.58
CA SER A 199 -42.09 -11.50 14.64
C SER A 199 -40.73 -11.31 13.94
N PRO A 200 -40.69 -11.28 12.60
CA PRO A 200 -39.47 -11.13 11.80
C PRO A 200 -39.03 -9.66 11.64
N TRP A 201 -39.89 -8.72 12.02
CA TRP A 201 -39.67 -7.28 11.84
C TRP A 201 -38.45 -6.74 12.61
N PRO A 202 -38.22 -7.09 13.90
CA PRO A 202 -37.07 -6.56 14.63
C PRO A 202 -35.72 -7.00 14.02
N PRO A 203 -35.47 -8.29 13.70
CA PRO A 203 -34.25 -8.71 13.01
C PRO A 203 -34.08 -8.04 11.64
N PHE A 204 -35.18 -7.89 10.89
CA PHE A 204 -35.17 -7.25 9.56
C PHE A 204 -34.72 -5.79 9.63
N ILE A 205 -35.34 -4.99 10.50
CA ILE A 205 -34.99 -3.57 10.64
C ILE A 205 -33.55 -3.43 11.12
N PHE A 206 -33.16 -4.20 12.13
CA PHE A 206 -31.82 -4.12 12.71
C PHE A 206 -30.73 -4.41 11.66
N ILE A 207 -30.88 -5.49 10.89
CA ILE A 207 -29.82 -5.91 9.97
C ILE A 207 -29.71 -4.98 8.75
N ASN A 208 -30.84 -4.45 8.25
CA ASN A 208 -30.82 -3.49 7.16
C ASN A 208 -30.21 -2.16 7.60
N ILE A 209 -30.53 -1.66 8.81
CA ILE A 209 -29.88 -0.46 9.37
C ILE A 209 -28.38 -0.71 9.54
N PHE A 210 -27.98 -1.88 10.02
CA PHE A 210 -26.57 -2.24 10.19
C PHE A 210 -25.81 -2.26 8.86
N ILE A 211 -26.36 -2.92 7.82
CA ILE A 211 -25.77 -2.97 6.48
C ILE A 211 -25.69 -1.56 5.87
N LEU A 212 -26.74 -0.75 6.01
CA LEU A 212 -26.75 0.63 5.52
C LEU A 212 -25.68 1.48 6.21
N THR A 213 -25.57 1.36 7.53
CA THR A 213 -24.56 2.07 8.33
C THR A 213 -23.14 1.67 7.91
N MET A 214 -22.88 0.37 7.77
CA MET A 214 -21.60 -0.14 7.26
C MET A 214 -21.30 0.44 5.87
N TRP A 215 -22.27 0.41 4.95
CA TRP A 215 -22.09 0.94 3.61
C TRP A 215 -21.80 2.44 3.62
N LEU A 216 -22.48 3.24 4.45
CA LEU A 216 -22.24 4.67 4.60
C LEU A 216 -20.83 4.98 5.11
N ILE A 217 -20.39 4.25 6.15
CA ILE A 217 -19.02 4.38 6.69
C ILE A 217 -18.00 4.04 5.60
N THR A 218 -18.17 2.91 4.92
CA THR A 218 -17.30 2.48 3.82
C THR A 218 -17.30 3.49 2.67
N HIS A 219 -18.44 4.10 2.34
CA HIS A 219 -18.53 5.14 1.32
C HIS A 219 -17.79 6.41 1.72
N TRP A 220 -17.93 6.85 2.97
CA TRP A 220 -17.18 7.99 3.50
C TRP A 220 -15.67 7.74 3.46
N PHE A 221 -15.22 6.54 3.84
CA PHE A 221 -13.81 6.15 3.72
C PHE A 221 -13.33 6.13 2.27
N HIS A 222 -14.15 5.66 1.32
CA HIS A 222 -13.82 5.71 -0.11
C HIS A 222 -13.52 7.15 -0.54
N LYS A 223 -14.44 8.08 -0.27
CA LYS A 223 -14.29 9.50 -0.63
C LYS A 223 -13.08 10.13 0.05
N LYS A 224 -12.77 9.74 1.28
CA LYS A 224 -11.57 10.20 1.98
C LYS A 224 -10.30 9.71 1.30
N ARG A 225 -10.26 8.45 0.85
CA ARG A 225 -9.10 7.86 0.18
C ARG A 225 -8.87 8.43 -1.21
N ASP A 226 -9.94 8.69 -1.97
CA ASP A 226 -9.83 9.33 -3.28
C ASP A 226 -9.24 10.75 -3.17
N LYS A 227 -9.66 11.50 -2.13
CA LYS A 227 -9.07 12.82 -1.84
C LYS A 227 -7.58 12.73 -1.51
N GLU A 228 -7.19 11.77 -0.66
CA GLU A 228 -5.77 11.55 -0.35
C GLU A 228 -4.96 11.16 -1.60
N LEU A 229 -5.52 10.34 -2.49
CA LEU A 229 -4.85 9.99 -3.75
C LEU A 229 -4.66 11.21 -4.65
N SER A 230 -5.71 12.03 -4.82
CA SER A 230 -5.63 13.24 -5.65
C SER A 230 -4.64 14.28 -5.14
N GLN A 231 -4.29 14.25 -3.84
CA GLN A 231 -3.25 15.12 -3.27
C GLN A 231 -1.85 14.66 -3.70
N PHE A 232 -1.62 13.36 -3.88
CA PHE A 232 -0.35 12.84 -4.37
C PHE A 232 -0.21 12.97 -5.89
N ASP A 233 -1.30 12.90 -6.65
CA ASP A 233 -1.28 13.12 -8.11
C ASP A 233 -1.04 14.60 -8.48
N ALA A 234 -1.25 15.52 -7.54
CA ALA A 234 -1.06 16.96 -7.72
C ALA A 234 0.36 17.45 -7.37
N ILE A 235 1.21 16.57 -6.83
CA ILE A 235 2.63 16.81 -6.48
C ILE A 235 3.50 16.24 -7.60
#